data_AF-C1GDL9-F1
#
_entry.id   AF-C1GDL9-F1
#
_cell.length_a   1.000
_cell.length_b   1.000
_cell.length_c   1.000
_cell.angle_alpha   90.00
_cell.angle_beta   90.00
_cell.angle_gamma   90.00
#
_symmetry.space_group_name_H-M   'P 1'
#
loop_
_entity.id
_entity.type
_entity.pdbx_description
1 polymer ?
#
loop_
_entity_poly.entity_id
_entity_poly.type
_entity_poly.pdbx_seq_one_letter_code
_entity_poly.pdbx_strand_id
1 'polypeptide(L)' 'MAPSFANGTCNPFYTPVSKLCTLGNYISLSQHARPHPDPYHPNFQRAFYCGANYPSLIRIKAKYDPQDVLYGGRTAVP' A
#
# COMPACT_ATOMS: atom_id res chain seq x y z
N MET A 1 9.54 -20.05 0.23
CA MET A 1 10.45 -19.66 -0.88
C MET A 1 10.47 -20.80 -1.87
N ALA A 2 10.20 -20.55 -3.15
CA ALA A 2 10.13 -21.60 -4.16
C ALA A 2 11.55 -21.94 -4.69
N PRO A 3 12.16 -23.09 -4.31
CA PRO A 3 13.60 -23.33 -4.51
C PRO A 3 14.01 -23.41 -5.98
N SER A 4 13.12 -23.88 -6.85
CA SER A 4 13.34 -24.01 -8.29
C SER A 4 13.56 -22.66 -8.98
N PHE A 5 12.90 -21.60 -8.50
CA PHE A 5 13.04 -20.26 -9.08
C PHE A 5 14.33 -19.58 -8.63
N ALA A 6 14.83 -19.91 -7.43
CA ALA A 6 16.05 -19.38 -6.84
C ALA A 6 17.35 -20.03 -7.38
N ASN A 7 17.22 -21.09 -8.20
CA ASN A 7 18.34 -21.88 -8.72
C ASN A 7 19.35 -22.35 -7.65
N GLY A 8 18.89 -22.56 -6.41
CA GLY A 8 19.75 -22.99 -5.29
C GLY A 8 20.99 -22.11 -5.05
N THR A 9 20.92 -20.81 -5.38
CA THR A 9 22.04 -19.87 -5.21
C THR A 9 22.15 -19.34 -3.78
N CYS A 10 21.02 -19.19 -3.09
CA CYS A 10 20.95 -18.79 -1.69
C CYS A 10 19.72 -19.42 -1.02
N ASN A 11 19.81 -20.72 -0.69
CA ASN A 11 18.72 -21.47 -0.07
C ASN A 11 19.19 -22.16 1.22
N PRO A 12 18.55 -21.90 2.38
CA PRO A 12 19.03 -22.33 3.70
C PRO A 12 19.16 -23.85 3.90
N PHE A 13 18.57 -24.67 3.01
CA PHE A 13 18.57 -26.12 3.13
C PHE A 13 19.55 -26.84 2.17
N TYR A 14 20.04 -26.16 1.13
CA TYR A 14 20.84 -26.81 0.07
C TYR A 14 22.16 -26.09 -0.26
N THR A 15 22.33 -24.83 0.16
CA THR A 15 23.61 -24.13 -0.02
C THR A 15 24.49 -24.28 1.22
N PRO A 16 25.68 -24.89 1.11
CA PRO A 16 26.62 -24.93 2.23
C PRO A 16 27.07 -23.51 2.59
N VAL A 17 27.40 -23.29 3.87
CA VAL A 17 27.81 -21.97 4.39
C VAL A 17 29.08 -21.44 3.70
N SER A 18 29.91 -22.32 3.14
CA SER A 18 31.10 -21.97 2.35
C SER A 18 30.79 -21.40 0.96
N LYS A 19 29.57 -21.61 0.43
CA LYS A 19 29.15 -21.06 -0.86
C LYS A 19 28.67 -19.62 -0.63
N LEU A 20 29.26 -18.65 -1.35
CA LEU A 20 28.79 -17.26 -1.29
C LEU A 20 27.34 -17.16 -1.78
N CYS A 21 26.50 -16.49 -0.98
CA CYS A 21 25.14 -16.15 -1.37
C CYS A 21 25.18 -15.10 -2.48
N THR A 22 24.63 -15.44 -3.65
CA THR A 22 24.46 -14.51 -4.77
C THR A 22 22.98 -14.29 -5.03
N LEU A 23 22.67 -13.16 -5.66
CA LEU A 23 21.29 -12.81 -6.01
C LEU A 23 20.65 -13.85 -6.96
N GLY A 24 21.44 -14.57 -7.75
CA GLY A 24 20.95 -15.59 -8.66
C GLY A 24 19.87 -15.03 -9.61
N ASN A 25 18.70 -15.66 -9.60
CA ASN A 25 17.54 -15.25 -10.41
C ASN A 25 16.66 -14.20 -9.73
N TYR A 26 16.99 -13.75 -8.52
CA TYR A 26 16.21 -12.72 -7.84
C TYR A 26 16.46 -11.34 -8.47
N ILE A 27 15.47 -10.46 -8.35
CA ILE A 27 15.60 -9.07 -8.81
C ILE A 27 16.54 -8.29 -7.90
N SER A 28 17.37 -7.42 -8.48
CA SER A 28 18.36 -6.64 -7.72
C SER A 28 17.76 -5.45 -6.96
N LEU A 29 16.56 -5.03 -7.35
CA LEU A 29 15.83 -3.93 -6.75
C LEU A 29 14.37 -4.31 -6.60
N SER A 30 13.82 -4.05 -5.42
CA SER A 30 12.40 -4.23 -5.13
C SER A 30 11.79 -2.85 -4.86
N GLN A 31 10.72 -2.53 -5.56
CA GLN A 31 9.93 -1.33 -5.28
C GLN A 31 8.99 -1.65 -4.12
N HIS A 32 9.09 -0.91 -3.01
CA HIS A 32 8.13 -1.05 -1.92
C HIS A 32 6.79 -0.47 -2.36
N ALA A 33 5.75 -1.31 -2.37
CA ALA A 33 4.40 -0.85 -2.61
C ALA A 33 4.01 0.14 -1.50
N ARG A 34 3.46 1.29 -1.89
CA ARG A 34 2.87 2.22 -0.92
C ARG A 34 1.65 1.52 -0.31
N PRO A 35 1.48 1.53 1.02
CA PRO A 35 0.29 0.96 1.64
C PRO A 35 -0.94 1.66 1.07
N HIS A 36 -1.95 0.87 0.69
CA HIS A 36 -3.27 1.44 0.45
C HIS A 36 -3.79 2.03 1.77
N PRO A 37 -4.45 3.21 1.75
CA PRO A 37 -5.04 3.77 2.95
C PRO A 37 -6.03 2.79 3.61
N ASP A 38 -5.92 2.61 4.92
CA ASP A 38 -6.79 1.71 5.67
C ASP A 38 -8.14 2.41 6.00
N PRO A 39 -9.30 1.83 5.66
CA PRO A 39 -10.60 2.46 5.89
C PRO A 39 -10.99 2.64 7.36
N TYR A 40 -10.37 1.88 8.27
CA TYR A 40 -10.62 1.94 9.71
C TYR A 40 -9.62 2.84 10.44
N HIS A 41 -8.65 3.41 9.71
CA HIS A 41 -7.68 4.32 10.29
C HIS A 41 -8.38 5.61 10.73
N PRO A 42 -8.18 6.08 11.98
CA PRO A 42 -8.87 7.25 12.50
C PRO A 42 -8.57 8.53 11.70
N ASN A 43 -7.38 8.60 11.07
CA ASN A 43 -6.97 9.70 10.21
C ASN A 43 -7.15 9.40 8.71
N PHE A 44 -8.25 8.73 8.33
CA PHE A 44 -8.53 8.41 6.93
C PHE A 44 -8.55 9.68 6.05
N GLN A 45 -8.97 10.83 6.58
CA GLN A 45 -9.01 12.09 5.84
C GLN A 45 -7.63 12.46 5.29
N ARG A 46 -6.58 12.21 6.08
CA ARG A 46 -5.18 12.48 5.67
C ARG A 46 -4.67 11.42 4.70
N ALA A 47 -4.98 10.15 4.96
CA ALA A 47 -4.47 9.03 4.17
C ALA A 47 -5.09 8.96 2.76
N PHE A 48 -6.40 9.26 2.64
CA PHE A 48 -7.12 9.22 1.36
C PHE A 48 -7.10 10.58 0.63
N TYR A 49 -7.15 11.70 1.35
CA TYR A 49 -7.33 13.04 0.75
C TYR A 49 -6.16 14.01 1.02
N CYS A 50 -5.01 13.50 1.47
CA CYS A 50 -3.79 14.29 1.78
C CYS A 50 -3.99 15.36 2.86
N GLY A 51 -5.15 15.40 3.53
CA GLY A 51 -5.52 16.35 4.60
C GLY A 51 -5.74 17.79 4.12
N ALA A 52 -4.80 18.35 3.35
CA ALA A 52 -4.83 19.73 2.86
C ALA A 52 -6.04 20.03 1.96
N ASN A 53 -6.53 19.04 1.21
CA ASN A 53 -7.67 19.20 0.31
C ASN A 53 -9.02 18.94 0.99
N TYR A 54 -9.01 18.30 2.16
CA TYR A 54 -10.23 17.86 2.84
C TYR A 54 -11.22 19.00 3.13
N PRO A 55 -10.80 20.19 3.62
CA PRO A 55 -11.72 21.31 3.86
C PRO A 55 -12.40 21.83 2.59
N SER A 56 -11.69 21.84 1.46
CA SER A 56 -12.25 22.26 0.17
C SER A 56 -13.29 21.25 -0.33
N LEU A 57 -13.03 19.95 -0.13
CA LEU A 57 -13.96 18.90 -0.51
C LEU A 57 -15.26 18.96 0.28
N ILE A 58 -15.22 19.25 1.58
CA ILE A 58 -16.42 19.45 2.41
C ILE A 58 -17.26 20.60 1.85
N ARG A 59 -16.64 21.72 1.47
CA ARG A 59 -17.37 22.87 0.90
C ARG A 59 -18.03 22.54 -0.44
N ILE A 60 -17.35 21.75 -1.27
CA ILE A 60 -17.89 21.28 -2.55
C ILE A 60 -19.06 20.33 -2.28
N LYS A 61 -18.88 19.33 -1.42
CA LYS A 61 -19.91 18.37 -1.04
C LYS A 61 -21.15 19.07 -0.47
N ALA A 62 -20.98 20.02 0.46
CA ALA A 62 -22.08 20.80 1.00
C ALA A 62 -22.82 21.65 -0.05
N LYS A 63 -22.13 22.12 -1.11
CA LYS A 63 -22.74 22.89 -2.20
C LYS A 63 -23.56 22.01 -3.14
N TYR A 64 -23.07 20.81 -3.45
CA TYR A 64 -23.66 19.95 -4.49
C TYR A 64 -24.54 18.83 -3.93
N ASP A 65 -24.37 18.46 -2.66
CA ASP A 65 -25.13 17.41 -2.00
C ASP A 65 -25.44 17.78 -0.53
N PRO A 66 -26.30 18.78 -0.31
CA PRO A 66 -26.65 19.24 1.03
C PRO A 66 -27.47 18.22 1.84
N GLN A 67 -28.03 17.20 1.19
CA GLN A 67 -28.82 16.14 1.82
C GLN A 67 -28.01 14.84 2.03
N ASP A 68 -26.72 14.86 1.74
CA ASP A 68 -25.81 13.71 1.79
C ASP A 68 -26.36 12.45 1.09
N VAL A 69 -27.01 12.64 -0.06
CA VAL A 69 -27.57 11.55 -0.88
C VAL A 69 -26.44 10.63 -1.40
N LEU A 70 -25.29 11.22 -1.73
CA LEU A 70 -24.11 10.52 -2.23
C LEU A 70 -23.23 10.07 -1.06
N TYR A 71 -23.75 9.12 -0.28
CA TYR A 71 -23.03 8.49 0.80
C TYR A 71 -22.09 7.38 0.28
N GLY A 72 -20.81 7.45 0.64
CA GLY A 72 -19.76 6.52 0.21
C GLY A 72 -19.14 5.70 1.34
N GLY A 73 -19.84 5.52 2.45
CA GLY A 73 -19.33 4.80 3.62
C GLY A 73 -18.50 5.67 4.57
N ARG A 74 -17.80 5.01 5.51
CA ARG A 74 -17.06 5.67 6.62
C ARG A 74 -15.98 6.65 6.18
N THR A 75 -15.38 6.43 5.02
CA THR A 75 -14.25 7.25 4.54
C THR A 75 -14.67 8.36 3.60
N ALA A 76 -15.97 8.48 3.29
CA ALA A 76 -16.47 9.53 2.42
C ALA A 76 -16.31 10.91 3.06
N VAL A 77 -16.29 11.95 2.22
CA VAL A 77 -16.39 13.32 2.69
C VAL A 77 -17.85 13.56 3.10
N PRO A 78 -18.10 13.97 4.36
CA PRO A 78 -19.44 14.28 4.84
C PRO A 78 -19.98 15.57 4.23
#